data_AF-A0A844BBX9-F1
#
_entry.id   AF-A0A844BBX9-F1
#
_cell.length_a   1.000
_cell.length_b   1.000
_cell.length_c   1.000
_cell.angle_alpha   90.00
_cell.angle_beta   90.00
_cell.angle_gamma   90.00
#
_symmetry.space_group_name_H-M   'P 1'
#
loop_
_entity.id
_entity.type
_entity.pdbx_description
1 polymer ?
#
loop_
_entity_poly.entity_id
_entity_poly.type
_entity_poly.pdbx_seq_one_letter_code
_entity_poly.pdbx_strand_id
1 'polypeptide(L)'
;MRKTFSGLGVIAALVMATAAATASPVVKCTVNGSVVFQQSPCPPTGAIQRPTVEELNARAKKRRAATAASAARKADPGTSYTFSPYRCDGRTRCSQMKSCAEAKYFLDNCPGAQMDGDHNGIPCEKQWCTP
;
A
#
# COMPACT_ATOMS: atom_id res chain seq x y z
N MET A 1 -56.77 -67.10 -30.90
CA MET A 1 -57.14 -67.88 -29.70
C MET A 1 -56.05 -67.68 -28.64
N ARG A 2 -56.42 -67.20 -27.45
CA ARG A 2 -55.49 -66.92 -26.35
C ARG A 2 -55.05 -68.24 -25.71
N LYS A 3 -53.75 -68.40 -25.40
CA LYS A 3 -53.32 -69.22 -24.26
C LYS A 3 -51.98 -68.73 -23.71
N THR A 4 -52.03 -68.51 -22.41
CA THR A 4 -51.06 -67.96 -21.46
C THR A 4 -49.85 -68.88 -21.25
N PHE A 5 -48.64 -68.32 -21.26
CA PHE A 5 -47.46 -68.98 -20.68
C PHE A 5 -47.20 -68.41 -19.29
N SER A 6 -47.27 -69.29 -18.31
CA SER A 6 -47.20 -69.02 -16.88
C SER A 6 -45.82 -69.44 -16.35
N GLY A 7 -45.16 -68.52 -15.67
CA GLY A 7 -44.23 -68.74 -14.54
C GLY A 7 -43.03 -69.66 -14.73
N LEU A 8 -41.81 -69.12 -14.59
CA LEU A 8 -41.11 -69.08 -13.29
C LEU A 8 -39.77 -68.37 -13.51
N GLY A 9 -39.67 -67.15 -13.01
CA GLY A 9 -38.41 -66.41 -12.97
C GLY A 9 -37.56 -66.88 -11.79
N VAL A 10 -36.31 -67.26 -12.07
CA VAL A 10 -35.26 -67.34 -11.06
C VAL A 10 -34.13 -66.44 -11.55
N ILE A 11 -34.24 -65.15 -11.23
CA ILE A 11 -33.13 -64.21 -11.43
C ILE A 11 -32.26 -64.32 -10.18
N ALA A 12 -31.11 -64.95 -10.31
CA ALA A 12 -30.08 -64.98 -9.27
C ALA A 12 -29.63 -63.54 -8.99
N ALA A 13 -29.87 -63.08 -7.77
CA ALA A 13 -29.62 -61.70 -7.36
C ALA A 13 -28.41 -61.62 -6.41
N LEU A 14 -27.45 -60.76 -6.81
CA LEU A 14 -26.44 -60.04 -6.00
C LEU A 14 -25.29 -60.87 -5.37
N VAL A 15 -24.07 -60.32 -5.17
CA VAL A 15 -23.74 -58.98 -4.67
C VAL A 15 -22.40 -58.49 -5.26
N MET A 16 -22.40 -57.40 -6.04
CA MET A 16 -21.18 -56.58 -6.14
C MET A 16 -21.13 -55.68 -4.90
N ALA A 17 -20.13 -55.87 -4.05
CA ALA A 17 -19.87 -54.95 -2.95
C ALA A 17 -19.40 -53.62 -3.53
N THR A 18 -20.31 -52.67 -3.71
CA THR A 18 -19.96 -51.29 -4.00
C THR A 18 -19.42 -50.68 -2.71
N ALA A 19 -18.09 -50.58 -2.60
CA ALA A 19 -17.48 -49.73 -1.59
C ALA A 19 -17.94 -48.28 -1.87
N ALA A 20 -18.84 -47.78 -1.04
CA ALA A 20 -19.21 -46.38 -1.05
C ALA A 20 -17.98 -45.56 -0.64
N ALA A 21 -17.26 -45.01 -1.62
CA ALA A 21 -16.22 -44.03 -1.37
C ALA A 21 -16.90 -42.75 -0.89
N THR A 22 -16.92 -42.54 0.43
CA THR A 22 -17.36 -41.28 1.01
C THR A 22 -16.35 -40.21 0.64
N ALA A 23 -16.81 -39.13 -0.01
CA ALA A 23 -15.96 -37.98 -0.27
C ALA A 23 -15.62 -37.31 1.07
N SER A 24 -14.39 -37.50 1.55
CA SER A 24 -13.92 -36.89 2.79
C SER A 24 -13.77 -35.37 2.59
N PRO A 25 -14.26 -34.53 3.53
CA PRO A 25 -14.14 -33.08 3.39
C PRO A 25 -12.65 -32.69 3.43
N VAL A 26 -12.21 -31.96 2.41
CA VAL A 26 -10.86 -31.41 2.36
C VAL A 26 -10.79 -30.22 3.32
N VAL A 27 -9.97 -30.33 4.36
CA VAL A 27 -9.76 -29.30 5.38
C VAL A 27 -8.52 -28.49 5.04
N LYS A 28 -8.61 -27.17 5.21
CA LYS A 28 -7.47 -26.24 5.09
C LYS A 28 -6.71 -26.18 6.40
N CYS A 29 -5.43 -26.53 6.39
CA CYS A 29 -4.53 -26.42 7.53
C CYS A 29 -3.43 -25.38 7.25
N THR A 30 -2.95 -24.70 8.29
CA THR A 30 -1.77 -23.81 8.23
C THR A 30 -0.66 -24.42 9.06
N VAL A 31 0.42 -24.88 8.41
CA VAL A 31 1.56 -25.55 9.05
C VAL A 31 2.82 -24.73 8.78
N ASN A 32 3.49 -24.23 9.82
CA ASN A 32 4.69 -23.38 9.70
C ASN A 32 4.51 -22.16 8.76
N GLY A 33 3.30 -21.61 8.67
CA GLY A 33 2.97 -20.49 7.78
C GLY A 33 2.63 -20.88 6.34
N SER A 34 2.74 -22.16 5.96
CA SER A 34 2.29 -22.69 4.66
C SER A 34 0.87 -23.25 4.75
N VAL A 35 0.04 -22.92 3.77
CA VAL A 35 -1.33 -23.41 3.65
C VAL A 35 -1.34 -24.75 2.91
N VAL A 36 -1.88 -25.79 3.53
CA VAL A 36 -2.05 -27.13 2.95
C VAL A 36 -3.50 -27.57 3.04
N PHE A 37 -3.94 -28.38 2.09
CA PHE A 37 -5.29 -28.94 2.05
C PHE A 37 -5.20 -30.44 2.24
N GLN A 38 -5.84 -30.96 3.28
CA GLN A 38 -5.68 -32.34 3.71
C GLN A 38 -7.03 -32.94 4.10
N GLN A 39 -7.18 -34.25 3.90
CA GLN A 39 -8.41 -34.98 4.27
C GLN A 39 -8.36 -35.51 5.71
N SER A 40 -7.20 -35.42 6.37
CA SER A 40 -7.00 -35.85 7.76
C SER A 40 -7.14 -34.66 8.73
N PRO A 41 -7.53 -34.90 10.00
CA PRO A 41 -7.51 -33.87 11.04
C PRO A 41 -6.14 -33.20 11.11
N CYS A 42 -6.10 -31.86 11.13
CA CYS A 42 -4.84 -31.14 11.21
C CYS A 42 -4.08 -31.61 12.47
N PRO A 43 -2.77 -31.86 12.39
CA PRO A 43 -1.98 -32.17 13.58
C PRO A 43 -2.17 -31.05 14.61
N PRO A 44 -2.19 -31.34 15.92
CA PRO A 44 -2.28 -30.30 16.92
C PRO A 44 -1.12 -29.35 16.70
N THR A 45 -1.45 -28.13 16.23
CA THR A 45 -0.46 -27.11 15.94
C THR A 45 0.35 -26.91 17.22
N GLY A 46 1.64 -27.28 17.18
CA GLY A 46 2.56 -27.03 18.27
C GLY A 46 2.35 -25.61 18.77
N ALA A 47 2.25 -25.47 20.09
CA ALA A 47 1.75 -24.29 20.78
C ALA A 47 2.01 -22.99 20.00
N ILE A 48 0.95 -22.31 19.56
CA ILE A 48 1.07 -20.96 19.02
C ILE A 48 1.73 -20.13 20.11
N GLN A 49 3.04 -19.92 20.00
CA GLN A 49 3.77 -19.08 20.94
C GLN A 49 3.33 -17.65 20.67
N ARG A 50 2.27 -17.24 21.36
CA ARG A 50 1.85 -15.85 21.40
C ARG A 50 3.00 -15.11 22.08
N PRO A 51 3.65 -14.17 21.38
CA PRO A 51 4.71 -13.41 21.99
C PRO A 51 4.16 -12.71 23.24
N THR A 52 4.96 -12.69 24.30
CA THR A 52 4.59 -11.96 25.50
C THR A 52 4.48 -10.47 25.19
N VAL A 53 3.74 -9.74 26.02
CA VAL A 53 3.66 -8.28 25.93
C VAL A 53 5.06 -7.67 25.98
N GLU A 54 5.97 -8.25 26.77
CA GLU A 54 7.35 -7.80 26.87
C GLU A 54 8.13 -7.99 25.56
N GLU A 55 7.99 -9.13 24.89
CA GLU A 55 8.62 -9.37 23.60
C GLU A 55 8.11 -8.41 22.52
N LEU A 56 6.82 -8.09 22.55
CA LEU A 56 6.22 -7.11 21.64
C LEU A 56 6.73 -5.69 21.93
N ASN A 57 6.85 -5.30 23.20
CA ASN A 57 7.38 -4.01 23.62
C ASN A 57 8.85 -3.84 23.24
N ALA A 58 9.66 -4.89 23.44
CA ALA A 58 11.06 -4.91 23.05
C ALA A 58 11.24 -4.74 21.53
N ARG A 59 10.41 -5.42 20.72
CA ARG A 59 10.39 -5.28 19.26
C ARG A 59 10.00 -3.86 18.83
N ALA A 60 8.97 -3.28 19.45
CA ALA A 60 8.55 -1.91 19.17
C ALA A 60 9.64 -0.88 19.51
N LYS A 61 10.33 -1.05 20.64
CA LYS A 61 11.46 -0.19 21.05
C LYS A 61 12.61 -0.25 20.04
N LYS A 62 12.98 -1.45 19.59
CA LYS A 62 14.01 -1.64 18.54
C LYS A 62 13.62 -0.97 17.23
N ARG A 63 12.36 -1.10 16.79
CA ARG A 63 11.86 -0.44 15.56
C ARG A 63 11.91 1.08 15.67
N ARG A 64 11.45 1.65 16.80
CA ARG A 64 11.50 3.10 17.04
C ARG A 64 12.93 3.63 17.03
N ALA A 65 13.88 2.92 17.65
CA ALA A 65 15.28 3.30 17.64
C ALA A 65 15.88 3.28 16.22
N ALA A 66 15.54 2.28 15.40
CA ALA A 66 16.00 2.21 14.00
C ALA A 66 15.42 3.35 13.14
N THR A 67 14.15 3.70 13.32
CA THR A 67 13.53 4.86 12.64
C THR A 67 14.17 6.17 13.07
N ALA A 68 14.41 6.38 14.37
CA ALA A 68 15.07 7.57 14.88
C ALA A 68 16.51 7.71 14.36
N ALA A 69 17.26 6.61 14.33
CA ALA A 69 18.62 6.59 13.77
C ALA A 69 18.64 6.87 12.26
N SER A 70 17.60 6.45 11.53
CA SER A 70 17.47 6.72 10.09
C SER A 70 17.02 8.16 9.80
N ALA A 71 16.17 8.74 10.66
CA ALA A 71 15.76 10.14 10.57
C ALA A 71 16.94 11.08 10.86
N ALA A 72 17.76 10.77 11.86
CA ALA A 72 18.97 11.53 12.17
C ALA A 72 20.01 11.49 11.04
N ARG A 73 20.03 10.43 10.22
CA ARG A 73 20.90 10.34 9.04
C ARG A 73 20.35 11.05 7.79
N LYS A 74 19.04 11.32 7.74
CA LYS A 74 18.37 12.00 6.61
C LYS A 74 18.16 13.50 6.85
N ALA A 75 18.27 13.97 8.09
CA ALA A 75 18.26 15.39 8.38
C ALA A 75 19.60 15.99 7.93
N ASP A 76 19.63 16.54 6.73
CA ASP A 76 20.65 17.51 6.34
C ASP A 76 20.40 18.79 7.15
N PRO A 77 21.28 19.19 8.09
CA PRO A 77 21.10 20.41 8.87
C PRO A 77 21.27 21.69 8.02
N GLY A 78 21.54 21.58 6.71
CA GLY A 78 21.78 22.69 5.81
C GLY A 78 20.59 23.15 4.95
N THR A 79 19.57 22.32 4.74
CA THR A 79 18.43 22.69 3.88
C THR A 79 17.19 23.00 4.72
N SER A 80 17.15 24.20 5.29
CA SER A 80 15.86 24.83 5.60
C SER A 80 15.15 25.07 4.26
N TYR A 81 14.29 24.14 3.83
CA TYR A 81 13.36 24.43 2.75
C TYR A 81 12.37 25.47 3.27
N THR A 82 12.74 26.74 3.15
CA THR A 82 11.82 27.86 3.35
C THR A 82 10.73 27.67 2.31
N PHE A 83 9.60 27.15 2.75
CA PHE A 83 8.42 27.06 1.92
C PHE A 83 8.05 28.49 1.52
N SER A 84 8.31 28.84 0.26
CA SER A 84 7.90 30.13 -0.27
C SER A 84 6.38 30.24 -0.13
N PRO A 85 5.83 31.36 0.36
CA PRO A 85 4.38 31.57 0.41
C PRO A 85 3.78 31.87 -0.97
N TYR A 86 4.61 32.09 -1.99
CA TYR A 86 4.20 32.57 -3.32
C TYR A 86 3.92 31.41 -4.29
N ARG A 87 2.91 31.55 -5.15
CA ARG A 87 2.53 30.53 -6.13
C ARG A 87 2.33 31.17 -7.50
N CYS A 88 2.73 30.46 -8.54
CA CYS A 88 2.46 30.86 -9.90
C CYS A 88 0.95 30.73 -10.17
N ASP A 89 0.30 31.87 -10.34
CA ASP A 89 -1.14 32.03 -10.54
C ASP A 89 -1.46 32.75 -11.87
N GLY A 90 -0.46 32.88 -12.74
CA GLY A 90 -0.59 33.52 -14.05
C GLY A 90 -0.30 35.02 -14.07
N ARG A 91 0.07 35.64 -12.94
CA ARG A 91 0.53 37.03 -12.92
C ARG A 91 1.91 37.19 -13.57
N THR A 92 2.05 38.23 -14.37
CA THR A 92 3.28 38.45 -15.18
C THR A 92 3.83 39.87 -15.12
N ARG A 93 3.11 40.82 -14.51
CA ARG A 93 3.47 42.25 -14.50
C ARG A 93 3.60 42.80 -13.07
N CYS A 94 4.37 43.87 -12.92
CA CYS A 94 4.68 44.46 -11.63
C CYS A 94 3.47 44.96 -10.84
N SER A 95 2.47 45.54 -11.50
CA SER A 95 1.26 46.03 -10.83
C SER A 95 0.44 44.94 -10.13
N GLN A 96 0.72 43.67 -10.44
CA GLN A 96 0.04 42.52 -9.88
C GLN A 96 0.77 41.94 -8.66
N MET A 97 2.04 42.31 -8.44
CA MET A 97 2.83 41.90 -7.27
C MET A 97 2.51 42.79 -6.06
N LYS A 98 2.90 42.36 -4.87
CA LYS A 98 2.71 43.12 -3.62
C LYS A 98 4.02 43.40 -2.89
N SER A 99 5.13 42.83 -3.36
CA SER A 99 6.44 42.99 -2.71
C SER A 99 7.59 42.61 -3.66
N CYS A 100 8.80 43.09 -3.33
CA CYS A 100 10.01 42.73 -4.07
C CYS A 100 10.33 41.23 -3.96
N ALA A 101 10.13 40.62 -2.79
CA ALA A 101 10.37 39.19 -2.58
C ALA A 101 9.43 38.31 -3.43
N GLU A 102 8.17 38.71 -3.56
CA GLU A 102 7.21 38.05 -4.45
C GLU A 102 7.61 38.22 -5.91
N ALA A 103 7.98 39.43 -6.34
CA ALA A 103 8.42 39.69 -7.70
C ALA A 103 9.66 38.84 -8.07
N LYS A 104 10.65 38.75 -7.17
CA LYS A 104 11.82 37.88 -7.35
C LYS A 104 11.42 36.41 -7.46
N TYR A 105 10.54 35.94 -6.59
CA TYR A 105 10.03 34.57 -6.68
C TYR A 105 9.38 34.30 -8.05
N PHE A 106 8.54 35.20 -8.54
CA PHE A 106 7.88 35.02 -9.84
C PHE A 106 8.87 35.06 -11.01
N LEU A 107 9.97 35.82 -10.92
CA LEU A 107 10.99 35.91 -11.97
C LEU A 107 11.73 34.58 -12.09
N ASP A 108 12.07 33.99 -10.95
CA ASP A 108 12.87 32.76 -10.89
C ASP A 108 12.03 31.48 -11.05
N ASN A 109 10.75 31.50 -10.67
CA ASN A 109 9.95 30.29 -10.51
C ASN A 109 8.71 30.22 -11.42
N CYS A 110 8.26 31.33 -12.01
CA CYS A 110 6.99 31.36 -12.75
C CYS A 110 7.17 31.65 -14.24
N PRO A 111 6.48 30.90 -15.12
CA PRO A 111 6.60 31.08 -16.56
C PRO A 111 5.97 32.40 -17.01
N GLY A 112 6.59 33.05 -18.00
CA GLY A 112 6.03 34.25 -18.64
C GLY A 112 6.13 35.54 -17.80
N ALA A 113 6.94 35.55 -16.74
CA ALA A 113 7.28 36.75 -16.00
C ALA A 113 7.87 37.85 -16.92
N GLN A 114 7.28 39.04 -16.91
CA GLN A 114 7.65 40.19 -17.75
C GLN A 114 7.81 41.44 -16.87
N MET A 115 8.74 41.37 -15.93
CA MET A 115 8.93 42.37 -14.87
C MET A 115 10.38 42.83 -14.66
N ASP A 116 11.34 42.08 -15.18
CA ASP A 116 12.73 42.50 -15.30
C ASP A 116 12.94 42.91 -16.76
N GLY A 117 12.96 44.22 -17.01
CA GLY A 117 12.97 44.76 -18.37
C GLY A 117 14.37 44.88 -18.97
N ASP A 118 15.36 45.17 -18.13
CA ASP A 118 16.78 45.30 -18.49
C ASP A 118 17.59 44.02 -18.22
N HIS A 119 16.95 42.99 -17.66
CA HIS A 119 17.51 41.66 -17.40
C HIS A 119 18.66 41.70 -16.40
N ASN A 120 18.58 42.61 -15.43
CA ASN A 120 19.60 42.78 -14.39
C ASN A 120 19.34 41.90 -13.15
N GLY A 121 18.24 41.13 -13.12
CA GLY A 121 17.83 40.27 -12.01
C GLY A 121 17.01 40.98 -10.93
N ILE A 122 16.67 42.26 -11.12
CA ILE A 122 15.89 43.08 -10.20
C ILE A 122 14.54 43.39 -10.84
N PRO A 123 13.49 42.59 -10.57
CA PRO A 123 12.19 42.85 -11.14
C PRO A 123 11.52 44.06 -10.48
N CYS A 124 10.71 44.81 -11.23
CA CYS A 124 9.83 45.85 -10.67
C CYS A 124 10.52 47.00 -9.90
N GLU A 125 11.68 47.46 -10.38
CA GLU A 125 12.48 48.56 -9.80
C GLU A 125 11.71 49.88 -9.58
N LYS A 126 10.59 50.06 -10.29
CA LYS A 126 9.75 51.27 -10.20
C LYS A 126 8.64 51.19 -9.14
N GLN A 127 8.38 50.01 -8.58
CA GLN A 127 7.21 49.78 -7.70
C GLN A 127 7.55 49.05 -6.42
N TRP A 128 8.34 47.97 -6.50
CA TRP A 128 8.50 47.03 -5.39
C TRP A 128 9.95 46.84 -4.96
N CYS A 129 10.85 46.67 -5.93
CA CYS A 129 12.28 46.58 -5.67
C CYS A 129 12.92 47.96 -5.85
N THR A 130 13.99 48.21 -5.11
CA THR A 130 14.91 49.33 -5.35
C THR A 130 16.25 48.73 -5.79
N PRO A 131 16.88 49.28 -6.84
CA PRO A 131 18.22 48.85 -7.28
C PRO A 131 19.29 49.11 -6.22
#